data_AF-A0A3N7FLL8-F1
#
_entry.id   AF-A0A3N7FLL8-F1
#
_cell.length_a   1.000
_cell.length_b   1.000
_cell.length_c   1.000
_cell.angle_alpha   90.00
_cell.angle_beta   90.00
_cell.angle_gamma   90.00
#
_symmetry.space_group_name_H-M   'P 1'
#
loop_
_entity.id
_entity.type
_entity.pdbx_description
1 polymer ?
#
loop_
_entity_poly.entity_id
_entity_poly.type
_entity_poly.pdbx_seq_one_letter_code
_entity_poly.pdbx_strand_id
1 'polypeptide(L)'
;MNILADMDAIKQQGKLLPEAKTIGQLYKKDPDQCEDDIVLILNDLRMFFQVDNIISNDGLYSVAYIIIHEYPSFTLEELAICMNQAKLGNYGKDGKVYNRLDAPIILGWVKQYFIDKQTRLTDRNYTAEAHNKIGVGEGRGAYMNNSLLLLEAQIAVAKNNIKKKK
;
A
#
# COMPACT_ATOMS: atom_id res chain seq x y z
N MET A 1 -7.59 -45.91 -7.16
CA MET A 1 -6.98 -44.56 -7.13
C MET A 1 -8.00 -43.63 -7.79
N ASN A 2 -8.78 -42.92 -6.99
CA ASN A 2 -10.01 -42.26 -7.44
C ASN A 2 -9.70 -40.82 -7.86
N ILE A 3 -9.48 -40.62 -9.16
CA ILE A 3 -9.04 -39.35 -9.78
C ILE A 3 -9.98 -38.18 -9.42
N LEU A 4 -11.26 -38.45 -9.14
CA LEU A 4 -12.23 -37.44 -8.70
C LEU A 4 -11.93 -36.89 -7.29
N ALA A 5 -11.39 -37.71 -6.38
CA ALA A 5 -11.03 -37.27 -5.03
C ALA A 5 -9.76 -36.41 -5.03
N ASP A 6 -8.81 -36.69 -5.94
CA ASP A 6 -7.60 -35.87 -6.13
C ASP A 6 -7.93 -34.51 -6.77
N MET A 7 -8.93 -34.42 -7.66
CA MET A 7 -9.36 -33.14 -8.24
C MET A 7 -10.04 -32.21 -7.22
N ASP A 8 -10.80 -32.74 -6.26
CA ASP A 8 -11.38 -31.94 -5.18
C ASP A 8 -10.32 -31.48 -4.16
N ALA A 9 -9.27 -32.28 -3.92
CA ALA A 9 -8.10 -31.86 -3.13
C ALA A 9 -7.31 -30.74 -3.82
N ILE A 10 -7.17 -30.78 -5.16
CA ILE A 10 -6.51 -29.73 -5.95
C ILE A 10 -7.34 -28.43 -5.97
N LYS A 11 -8.68 -28.52 -6.02
CA LYS A 11 -9.57 -27.34 -5.90
C LYS A 11 -9.48 -26.68 -4.51
N GLN A 12 -9.22 -27.44 -3.45
CA GLN A 12 -9.02 -26.88 -2.11
C GLN A 12 -7.62 -26.29 -1.89
N GLN A 13 -6.63 -26.61 -2.73
CA GLN A 13 -5.27 -26.03 -2.67
C GLN A 13 -5.16 -24.66 -3.35
N GLY A 14 -6.19 -24.20 -4.05
CA GLY A 14 -6.37 -22.81 -4.45
C GLY A 14 -6.95 -21.95 -3.32
N LYS A 15 -6.62 -22.22 -2.05
CA LYS A 15 -7.04 -21.38 -0.93
C LYS A 15 -6.35 -20.03 -1.12
N LEU A 16 -7.06 -19.07 -1.73
CA LEU A 16 -6.68 -17.65 -1.72
C LEU A 16 -6.18 -17.36 -0.31
N LEU A 17 -4.93 -16.89 -0.20
CA LEU A 17 -4.40 -16.40 1.08
C LEU A 17 -5.47 -15.47 1.65
N PRO A 18 -5.85 -15.64 2.94
CA PRO A 18 -6.89 -14.82 3.53
C PRO A 18 -6.52 -13.36 3.28
N GLU A 19 -7.46 -12.60 2.73
CA GLU A 19 -7.23 -11.20 2.41
C GLU A 19 -6.74 -10.48 3.66
N ALA A 20 -5.63 -9.76 3.53
CA ALA A 20 -5.00 -9.10 4.66
C ALA A 20 -6.01 -8.14 5.30
N LYS A 21 -6.25 -8.31 6.60
CA LYS A 21 -7.22 -7.49 7.33
C LYS A 21 -6.76 -6.04 7.37
N THR A 22 -7.69 -5.13 7.15
CA THR A 22 -7.41 -3.70 7.28
C THR A 22 -7.36 -3.29 8.75
N ILE A 23 -6.67 -2.20 9.06
CA ILE A 23 -6.60 -1.57 10.38
C ILE A 23 -8.01 -1.31 10.90
N GLY A 24 -8.91 -0.79 10.07
CA GLY A 24 -10.31 -0.57 10.47
C GLY A 24 -11.07 -1.86 10.82
N GLN A 25 -10.72 -3.00 10.21
CA GLN A 25 -11.29 -4.31 10.58
C GLN A 25 -10.67 -4.86 11.86
N LEU A 26 -9.36 -4.68 12.05
CA LEU A 26 -8.64 -5.08 13.26
C LEU A 26 -9.13 -4.29 14.47
N TYR A 27 -9.23 -2.97 14.35
CA TYR A 27 -9.72 -2.08 15.41
C TYR A 27 -11.15 -2.42 15.85
N LYS A 28 -12.04 -2.77 14.91
CA LYS A 28 -13.40 -3.22 15.25
C LYS A 28 -13.43 -4.54 16.02
N LYS A 29 -12.45 -5.40 15.80
CA LYS A 29 -12.36 -6.70 16.47
C LYS A 29 -11.76 -6.55 17.86
N ASP A 30 -10.68 -5.80 17.96
CA ASP A 30 -9.89 -5.61 19.17
C ASP A 30 -9.17 -4.25 19.08
N PRO A 31 -9.74 -3.18 19.66
CA PRO A 31 -9.16 -1.84 19.62
C PRO A 31 -7.77 -1.78 20.24
N ASP A 32 -7.61 -2.37 21.42
CA ASP A 32 -6.41 -2.28 22.24
C ASP A 32 -5.24 -2.98 21.53
N GLN A 33 -5.46 -4.21 21.04
CA GLN A 33 -4.43 -4.93 20.29
C GLN A 33 -4.05 -4.21 18.99
N CYS A 34 -5.03 -3.61 18.29
CA CYS A 34 -4.76 -2.90 17.06
C CYS A 34 -3.91 -1.64 17.29
N GLU A 35 -4.14 -0.93 18.38
CA GLU A 35 -3.34 0.24 18.77
C GLU A 35 -1.91 -0.19 19.14
N ASP A 36 -1.76 -1.24 19.94
CA ASP A 36 -0.47 -1.80 20.35
C ASP A 36 0.36 -2.28 19.14
N ASP A 37 -0.27 -2.97 18.18
CA ASP A 37 0.39 -3.44 16.96
C ASP A 37 0.97 -2.27 16.14
N ILE A 38 0.23 -1.16 16.05
CA ILE A 38 0.68 0.04 15.34
C ILE A 38 1.80 0.73 16.13
N VAL A 39 1.65 0.87 17.45
CA VAL A 39 2.70 1.45 18.30
C VAL A 39 3.98 0.64 18.22
N LEU A 40 3.92 -0.68 18.13
CA LEU A 40 5.09 -1.54 17.94
C LEU A 40 5.83 -1.22 16.63
N ILE A 41 5.09 -1.07 15.52
CA ILE A 41 5.66 -0.68 14.21
C ILE A 41 6.31 0.71 14.29
N LEU A 42 5.65 1.68 14.92
CA LEU A 42 6.19 3.04 15.06
C LEU A 42 7.38 3.08 16.04
N ASN A 43 7.41 2.22 17.05
CA ASN A 43 8.53 2.13 17.97
C ASN A 43 9.77 1.54 17.29
N ASP A 44 9.61 0.55 16.42
CA ASP A 44 10.72 0.04 15.60
C ASP A 44 11.30 1.14 14.67
N LEU A 45 10.44 1.96 14.07
CA LEU A 45 10.87 3.17 13.35
C LEU A 45 11.64 4.12 14.26
N ARG A 46 11.13 4.38 15.46
CA ARG A 46 11.75 5.26 16.45
C ARG A 46 13.15 4.77 16.82
N MET A 47 13.31 3.49 17.13
CA MET A 47 14.60 2.91 17.52
C MET A 47 15.65 2.94 16.40
N PHE A 48 15.21 2.99 15.14
CA PHE A 48 16.11 3.09 14.00
C PHE A 48 16.77 4.47 13.87
N PHE A 49 16.03 5.55 14.11
CA PHE A 49 16.54 6.90 13.95
C PHE A 49 17.28 7.38 15.22
N GLN A 50 18.56 7.69 15.07
CA GLN A 50 19.39 8.29 16.13
C GLN A 50 19.31 9.82 16.04
N VAL A 51 18.25 10.41 16.60
CA VAL A 51 18.03 11.87 16.62
C VAL A 51 17.86 12.38 18.04
N ASP A 52 18.24 13.63 18.28
CA ASP A 52 18.15 14.24 19.61
C ASP A 52 16.70 14.47 20.05
N ASN A 53 15.81 14.83 19.11
CA ASN A 53 14.42 15.12 19.37
C ASN A 53 13.51 14.01 18.88
N ILE A 54 13.32 13.00 19.72
CA ILE A 54 12.56 11.80 19.38
C ILE A 54 11.18 11.80 20.06
N ILE A 55 10.16 11.33 19.34
CA ILE A 55 8.79 11.23 19.86
C ILE A 55 8.70 10.32 21.10
N SER A 56 7.94 10.77 22.10
CA SER A 56 7.69 10.01 23.34
C SER A 56 6.76 8.81 23.12
N ASN A 57 6.66 7.92 24.10
CA ASN A 57 5.71 6.79 24.06
C ASN A 57 4.27 7.27 23.89
N ASP A 58 3.82 8.25 24.69
CA ASP A 58 2.46 8.80 24.58
C ASP A 58 2.21 9.46 23.22
N GLY A 59 3.27 10.04 22.63
CA GLY A 59 3.23 10.56 21.27
C GLY A 59 3.02 9.46 20.23
N LEU A 60 3.59 8.26 20.42
CA LEU A 60 3.36 7.11 19.53
C LEU A 60 1.89 6.66 19.58
N TYR A 61 1.28 6.55 20.76
CA TYR A 61 -0.15 6.22 20.89
C TYR A 61 -1.02 7.27 20.20
N SER A 62 -0.71 8.56 20.39
CA SER A 62 -1.42 9.65 19.71
C SER A 62 -1.34 9.54 18.18
N VAL A 63 -0.16 9.18 17.64
CA VAL A 63 0.02 8.96 16.20
C VAL A 63 -0.72 7.70 15.73
N ALA A 64 -0.66 6.61 16.50
CA ALA A 64 -1.38 5.38 16.20
C ALA A 64 -2.89 5.62 16.09
N TYR A 65 -3.46 6.33 17.06
CA TYR A 65 -4.87 6.75 17.05
C TYR A 65 -5.23 7.51 15.77
N ILE A 66 -4.42 8.49 15.36
CA ILE A 66 -4.65 9.24 14.11
C ILE A 66 -4.61 8.30 12.89
N ILE A 67 -3.64 7.39 12.84
CA ILE A 67 -3.51 6.45 11.70
C ILE A 67 -4.73 5.54 11.58
N ILE A 68 -5.24 5.02 12.71
CA ILE A 68 -6.43 4.15 12.74
C ILE A 68 -7.64 4.86 12.14
N HIS A 69 -7.85 6.13 12.49
CA HIS A 69 -9.06 6.87 12.13
C HIS A 69 -8.98 7.48 10.72
N GLU A 70 -7.82 7.99 10.32
CA GLU A 70 -7.63 8.64 9.00
C GLU A 70 -7.31 7.63 7.89
N TYR A 71 -6.68 6.49 8.22
CA TYR A 71 -6.25 5.48 7.25
C TYR A 71 -6.77 4.06 7.54
N PRO A 72 -8.08 3.86 7.81
CA PRO A 72 -8.64 2.55 8.20
C PRO A 72 -8.56 1.49 7.09
N SER A 73 -8.28 1.90 5.85
CA SER A 73 -8.12 1.02 4.68
C SER A 73 -6.71 0.44 4.52
N PHE A 74 -5.76 0.87 5.35
CA PHE A 74 -4.42 0.28 5.38
C PHE A 74 -4.44 -1.09 6.04
N THR A 75 -3.48 -1.94 5.70
CA THR A 75 -3.13 -3.12 6.50
C THR A 75 -1.93 -2.80 7.39
N LEU A 76 -1.70 -3.59 8.44
CA LEU A 76 -0.48 -3.46 9.26
C LEU A 76 0.80 -3.64 8.43
N GLU A 77 0.77 -4.54 7.44
CA GLU A 77 1.87 -4.76 6.50
C GLU A 77 2.15 -3.51 5.64
N GLU A 78 1.12 -2.87 5.10
CA GLU A 78 1.27 -1.64 4.33
C GLU A 78 1.89 -0.51 5.17
N LEU A 79 1.49 -0.40 6.44
CA LEU A 79 2.08 0.55 7.37
C LEU A 79 3.56 0.24 7.63
N ALA A 80 3.91 -1.03 7.87
CA ALA A 80 5.30 -1.46 8.04
C ALA A 80 6.14 -1.20 6.78
N ILE A 81 5.59 -1.43 5.59
CA ILE A 81 6.25 -1.08 4.32
C ILE A 81 6.49 0.43 4.26
N CYS A 82 5.49 1.25 4.60
CA CYS A 82 5.65 2.70 4.67
C CYS A 82 6.81 3.09 5.59
N MET A 83 6.87 2.54 6.81
CA MET A 83 7.96 2.83 7.75
C MET A 83 9.33 2.41 7.19
N ASN A 84 9.42 1.26 6.52
CA ASN A 84 10.66 0.82 5.87
C ASN A 84 11.11 1.73 4.73
N GLN A 85 10.17 2.25 3.92
CA GLN A 85 10.47 3.23 2.88
C GLN A 85 10.96 4.55 3.47
N ALA A 86 10.44 4.95 4.63
CA ALA A 86 10.92 6.12 5.37
C ALA A 86 12.36 5.94 5.85
N LYS A 87 12.70 4.77 6.42
CA LYS A 87 14.07 4.42 6.83
C LYS A 87 15.07 4.48 5.67
N LEU A 88 14.63 4.11 4.46
CA LEU A 88 15.44 4.21 3.22
C LEU A 88 15.59 5.65 2.69
N GLY A 89 14.90 6.63 3.28
CA GLY A 89 14.95 8.02 2.84
C GLY A 89 14.10 8.34 1.61
N ASN A 90 13.15 7.47 1.25
CA ASN A 90 12.33 7.66 0.04
C ASN A 90 11.27 8.76 0.18
N TYR A 91 11.08 9.30 1.38
CA TYR A 91 10.18 10.42 1.65
C TYR A 91 10.99 11.68 1.97
N GLY A 92 11.19 12.54 0.96
CA GLY A 92 12.19 13.63 1.03
C GLY A 92 11.69 15.04 0.75
N LYS A 93 10.40 15.25 0.42
CA LYS A 93 9.83 16.60 0.22
C LYS A 93 9.31 17.21 1.53
N ASP A 94 8.49 16.47 2.28
CA ASP A 94 7.84 16.97 3.51
C ASP A 94 8.30 16.25 4.80
N GLY A 95 9.14 15.22 4.70
CA GLY A 95 9.45 14.30 5.80
C GLY A 95 10.95 14.08 6.04
N LYS A 96 11.76 15.12 5.86
CA LYS A 96 13.19 15.02 6.18
C LYS A 96 13.40 15.01 7.69
N VAL A 97 14.11 13.99 8.18
CA VAL A 97 14.52 13.83 9.58
C VAL A 97 15.71 14.75 9.86
N TYR A 98 15.45 16.05 10.04
CA TYR A 98 16.48 17.02 10.42
C TYR A 98 16.65 17.07 11.94
N ASN A 99 17.38 16.10 12.49
CA ASN A 99 17.61 15.94 13.93
C ASN A 99 16.31 15.88 14.78
N ARG A 100 15.20 15.48 14.16
CA ARG A 100 13.93 15.24 14.85
C ARG A 100 13.10 14.16 14.17
N LEU A 101 12.37 13.41 14.99
CA LEU A 101 11.34 12.48 14.58
C LEU A 101 10.11 12.73 15.44
N ASP A 102 9.15 13.49 14.91
CA ASP A 102 7.91 13.88 15.56
C ASP A 102 6.68 13.42 14.75
N ALA A 103 5.49 13.61 15.33
CA ALA A 103 4.23 13.18 14.72
C ALA A 103 4.00 13.75 13.30
N PRO A 104 4.26 15.04 13.01
CA PRO A 104 4.11 15.59 11.66
C PRO A 104 4.96 14.89 10.60
N ILE A 105 6.20 14.51 10.93
CA ILE A 105 7.07 13.78 9.99
C ILE A 105 6.48 12.42 9.67
N ILE A 106 6.10 11.65 10.70
CA ILE A 106 5.55 10.29 10.53
C ILE A 106 4.25 10.36 9.73
N LEU A 107 3.32 11.25 10.10
CA LEU A 107 2.04 11.41 9.40
C LEU A 107 2.23 11.91 7.97
N GLY A 108 3.26 12.74 7.71
CA GLY A 108 3.65 13.14 6.36
C GLY A 108 4.01 11.94 5.47
N TRP A 109 4.78 10.98 6.01
CA TRP A 109 5.13 9.75 5.31
C TRP A 109 3.91 8.87 5.03
N VAL A 110 3.05 8.67 6.04
CA VAL A 110 1.81 7.89 5.90
C VAL A 110 0.92 8.49 4.82
N LYS A 111 0.75 9.82 4.82
CA LYS A 111 -0.01 10.55 3.79
C LYS A 111 0.60 10.36 2.40
N GLN A 112 1.91 10.48 2.26
CA GLN A 112 2.58 10.28 0.98
C GLN A 112 2.39 8.85 0.47
N TYR A 113 2.57 7.84 1.33
CA TYR A 113 2.33 6.45 0.98
C TYR A 113 0.87 6.20 0.55
N PHE A 114 -0.11 6.82 1.23
CA PHE A 114 -1.52 6.74 0.86
C PHE A 114 -1.75 7.25 -0.57
N ILE A 115 -1.21 8.42 -0.91
CA ILE A 115 -1.32 9.01 -2.26
C ILE A 115 -0.68 8.10 -3.32
N ASP A 116 0.49 7.52 -3.01
CA ASP A 116 1.19 6.60 -3.90
C ASP A 116 0.39 5.30 -4.10
N LYS A 117 -0.23 4.76 -3.03
CA LYS A 117 -1.12 3.60 -3.09
C LYS A 117 -2.31 3.87 -4.01
N GLN A 118 -3.01 4.99 -3.82
CA GLN A 118 -4.17 5.37 -4.65
C GLN A 118 -3.79 5.52 -6.13
N THR A 119 -2.59 6.05 -6.40
CA THR A 119 -2.05 6.14 -7.76
C THR A 119 -1.85 4.76 -8.37
N ARG A 120 -1.16 3.85 -7.66
CA ARG A 120 -0.93 2.47 -8.14
C ARG A 120 -2.23 1.71 -8.40
N LEU A 121 -3.24 1.88 -7.55
CA LEU A 121 -4.54 1.24 -7.71
C LEU A 121 -5.27 1.79 -8.94
N THR A 122 -5.28 3.10 -9.14
CA THR A 122 -5.86 3.73 -10.34
C THR A 122 -5.17 3.22 -11.61
N ASP A 123 -3.84 3.18 -11.64
CA ASP A 123 -3.07 2.70 -12.80
C ASP A 123 -3.33 1.21 -13.09
N ARG A 124 -3.42 0.38 -12.03
CA ARG A 124 -3.76 -1.04 -12.15
C ARG A 124 -5.18 -1.24 -12.70
N ASN A 125 -6.15 -0.48 -12.23
CA ASN A 125 -7.53 -0.59 -12.71
C ASN A 125 -7.63 -0.16 -14.17
N TYR A 126 -6.98 0.95 -14.55
CA TYR A 126 -6.94 1.42 -15.93
C TYR A 126 -6.31 0.39 -16.89
N THR A 127 -5.19 -0.22 -16.49
CA THR A 127 -4.55 -1.28 -17.30
C THR A 127 -5.42 -2.53 -17.40
N ALA A 128 -6.05 -2.97 -16.30
CA ALA A 128 -6.98 -4.10 -16.31
C ALA A 128 -8.21 -3.85 -17.20
N GLU A 129 -8.78 -2.64 -17.16
CA GLU A 129 -9.88 -2.24 -18.06
C GLU A 129 -9.46 -2.24 -19.53
N ALA A 130 -8.27 -1.74 -19.84
CA ALA A 130 -7.72 -1.78 -21.20
C ALA A 130 -7.56 -3.23 -21.68
N HIS A 131 -7.01 -4.12 -20.84
CA HIS A 131 -6.87 -5.54 -21.14
C HIS A 131 -8.22 -6.25 -21.32
N ASN A 132 -9.22 -5.94 -20.49
CA ASN A 132 -10.57 -6.49 -20.65
C ASN A 132 -11.22 -6.03 -21.96
N LYS A 133 -11.09 -4.76 -22.34
CA LYS A 133 -11.62 -4.26 -23.63
C LYS A 133 -10.94 -4.92 -24.83
N ILE A 134 -9.64 -5.20 -24.72
CA ILE A 134 -8.87 -5.97 -25.73
C ILE A 134 -9.35 -7.43 -25.82
N GLY A 135 -9.65 -8.07 -24.69
CA GLY A 135 -10.06 -9.49 -24.65
C GLY A 135 -11.50 -9.76 -25.06
N VAL A 136 -12.39 -8.77 -24.97
CA VAL A 136 -13.82 -8.90 -25.30
C VAL A 136 -14.11 -8.55 -26.77
N GLY A 137 -13.21 -7.82 -27.44
CA GLY A 137 -13.31 -7.49 -28.86
C GLY A 137 -12.42 -8.38 -29.74
N GLU A 138 -13.06 -9.29 -30.47
CA GLU A 138 -12.61 -9.80 -31.77
C GLU A 138 -11.57 -10.94 -31.80
N GLY A 139 -12.04 -12.09 -32.31
CA GLY A 139 -11.20 -13.19 -32.74
C GLY A 139 -10.24 -12.79 -33.88
N ARG A 140 -9.01 -13.29 -33.79
CA ARG A 140 -7.99 -13.50 -34.84
C ARG A 140 -7.59 -12.35 -35.80
N GLY A 141 -8.25 -11.19 -35.83
CA GLY A 141 -7.89 -10.05 -36.70
C GLY A 141 -7.19 -8.86 -36.00
N ALA A 142 -7.25 -8.76 -34.67
CA ALA A 142 -6.92 -7.53 -33.93
C ALA A 142 -5.48 -7.42 -33.39
N TYR A 143 -4.55 -8.28 -33.80
CA TYR A 143 -3.20 -8.32 -33.23
C TYR A 143 -2.33 -7.06 -33.52
N MET A 144 -2.69 -6.23 -34.51
CA MET A 144 -1.98 -4.98 -34.83
C MET A 144 -2.44 -3.76 -34.00
N ASN A 145 -3.69 -3.75 -33.50
CA ASN A 145 -4.23 -2.58 -32.78
C ASN A 145 -4.01 -2.66 -31.26
N ASN A 146 -3.79 -3.87 -30.73
CA ASN A 146 -3.55 -4.06 -29.30
C ASN A 146 -2.22 -3.47 -28.84
N SER A 147 -1.18 -3.46 -29.69
CA SER A 147 0.10 -2.82 -29.35
C SER A 147 -0.03 -1.30 -29.26
N LEU A 148 -0.87 -0.69 -30.11
CA LEU A 148 -1.10 0.75 -30.10
C LEU A 148 -1.85 1.17 -28.83
N LEU A 149 -2.90 0.44 -28.45
CA LEU A 149 -3.65 0.67 -27.22
C LEU A 149 -2.80 0.46 -25.96
N LEU A 150 -1.94 -0.57 -25.95
CA LEU A 150 -1.01 -0.80 -24.83
C LEU A 150 0.01 0.35 -24.74
N LEU A 151 0.51 0.81 -25.88
CA LEU A 151 1.44 1.93 -25.96
C LEU A 151 0.77 3.23 -25.50
N GLU A 152 -0.48 3.49 -25.89
CA GLU A 152 -1.26 4.65 -25.44
C GLU A 152 -1.49 4.60 -23.93
N ALA A 153 -1.80 3.43 -23.37
CA ALA A 153 -1.94 3.24 -21.94
C ALA A 153 -0.61 3.49 -21.20
N GLN A 154 0.50 2.96 -21.72
CA GLN A 154 1.85 3.20 -21.17
C GLN A 154 2.24 4.69 -21.26
N ILE A 155 1.91 5.36 -22.37
CA ILE A 155 2.16 6.80 -22.56
C ILE A 155 1.30 7.64 -21.60
N ALA A 156 0.04 7.27 -21.36
CA ALA A 156 -0.84 7.96 -20.42
C ALA A 156 -0.30 7.83 -18.98
N VAL A 157 0.13 6.63 -18.57
CA VAL A 157 0.80 6.40 -17.29
C VAL A 157 2.09 7.23 -17.19
N ALA A 158 2.93 7.23 -18.23
CA ALA A 158 4.15 8.02 -18.27
C ALA A 158 3.88 9.54 -18.17
N LYS A 159 2.86 10.06 -18.86
CA LYS A 159 2.48 11.48 -18.82
C LYS A 159 1.95 11.90 -17.44
N ASN A 160 1.17 11.06 -16.76
CA ASN A 160 0.73 11.31 -15.38
C ASN A 160 1.93 11.35 -14.41
N ASN A 161 2.90 10.46 -14.59
CA ASN A 161 4.13 10.45 -13.80
C ASN A 161 5.02 11.68 -14.03
N ILE A 162 5.00 12.26 -15.25
CA ILE A 162 5.72 13.50 -15.58
C ILE A 162 5.05 14.74 -14.95
N LYS A 163 3.72 14.81 -14.94
CA LYS A 163 2.99 15.93 -14.32
C LYS A 163 3.19 16.01 -12.79
N LYS A 164 3.41 14.88 -12.12
CA LYS A 164 3.69 14.83 -10.67
C LYS A 164 5.13 15.22 -10.29
N LYS A 165 6.05 15.28 -11.26
CA LYS A 165 7.47 15.64 -11.05
C LYS A 165 7.79 17.13 -11.23
N LYS A 166 6.88 17.93 -11.79
CA LYS A 166 6.96 19.40 -11.82
C LYS A 166 6.31 19.99 -10.59
#